data_AF-W1X9T6-F1
#
_entry.id   AF-W1X9T6-F1
#
_cell.length_a   1.000
_cell.length_b   1.000
_cell.length_c   1.000
_cell.angle_alpha   90.00
_cell.angle_beta   90.00
_cell.angle_gamma   90.00
#
_symmetry.space_group_name_H-M   'P 1'
#
loop_
_entity.id
_entity.type
_entity.pdbx_description
1 polymer ?
#
loop_
_entity_poly.entity_id
_entity_poly.type
_entity_poly.pdbx_seq_one_letter_code
_entity_poly.pdbx_strand_id
1 'polypeptide(L)'
;MKLKIVAVVVTGLLAANVAHAAEVYNKDGNKLDLYGKVTALRYFTDDKRDDGDKTYARLGFKGETQINDQMIGFGHWEYDFKGYNDEANGSRGNKTRLAYAGLKISEFGSLDYGRNYGVGYDIGSWTDMLPEFGGD
;
A
#
# COMPACT_ATOMS: atom_id res chain seq x y z
N MET A 1 5.84 26.40 24.35
CA MET A 1 5.07 26.33 23.09
C MET A 1 5.67 25.38 22.04
N LYS A 2 6.97 25.07 22.04
CA LYS A 2 7.60 24.19 21.04
C LYS A 2 7.16 22.71 21.11
N LEU A 3 6.93 22.16 22.30
CA LEU A 3 6.50 20.76 22.48
C LEU A 3 5.06 20.47 21.99
N LYS A 4 4.15 21.46 22.06
CA LYS A 4 2.74 21.27 21.67
C LYS A 4 2.57 21.16 20.15
N ILE A 5 3.38 21.90 19.38
CA ILE A 5 3.36 21.83 17.91
C ILE A 5 3.93 20.49 17.44
N VAL A 6 5.02 20.01 18.04
CA VAL A 6 5.58 18.69 17.73
C VAL A 6 4.58 17.58 18.02
N ALA A 7 3.88 17.64 19.16
CA ALA A 7 2.85 16.65 19.49
C ALA A 7 1.69 16.64 18.48
N VAL A 8 1.23 17.81 18.02
CA VAL A 8 0.15 17.90 17.01
C VAL A 8 0.61 17.39 15.63
N VAL A 9 1.86 17.66 15.24
CA VAL A 9 2.45 17.14 14.00
C VAL A 9 2.59 15.62 14.06
N VAL A 10 3.06 15.07 15.19
CA VAL A 10 3.17 13.61 15.39
C VAL A 10 1.81 12.94 15.42
N THR A 11 0.80 13.55 16.06
CA THR A 11 -0.56 12.97 16.11
C THR A 11 -1.27 13.04 14.74
N GLY A 12 -1.00 14.08 13.94
CA GLY A 12 -1.50 14.17 12.56
C GLY A 12 -0.83 13.16 11.62
N LEU A 13 0.47 12.89 11.79
CA LEU A 13 1.19 11.85 11.05
C LEU A 13 0.65 10.44 11.36
N LEU A 14 0.25 10.17 12.61
CA LEU A 14 -0.31 8.88 13.01
C LEU A 14 -1.71 8.62 12.42
N ALA A 15 -2.48 9.66 12.09
CA ALA A 15 -3.80 9.54 11.48
C ALA A 15 -3.77 9.23 9.96
N ALA A 16 -2.61 9.36 9.31
CA ALA A 16 -2.48 9.16 7.85
C ALA A 16 -2.38 7.69 7.42
N ASN A 17 -2.32 6.73 8.37
CA ASN A 17 -2.17 5.31 8.07
C ASN A 17 -3.50 4.54 7.91
N VAL A 18 -4.65 5.21 7.99
CA VAL A 18 -5.94 4.55 7.74
C VAL A 18 -6.25 4.59 6.25
N ALA A 19 -5.69 3.64 5.50
CA ALA A 19 -6.08 3.41 4.12
C ALA A 19 -7.52 2.88 4.07
N HIS A 20 -8.50 3.78 4.16
CA HIS A 20 -9.89 3.46 3.87
C HIS A 20 -9.99 3.16 2.38
N ALA A 21 -10.06 1.88 2.03
CA ALA A 21 -10.45 1.48 0.69
C ALA A 21 -11.88 1.97 0.43
N ALA A 22 -12.09 2.65 -0.70
CA ALA A 22 -13.40 3.07 -1.13
C ALA A 22 -14.00 1.95 -1.98
N GLU A 23 -15.12 1.39 -1.51
CA GLU A 23 -15.93 0.48 -2.32
C GLU A 23 -16.56 1.30 -3.45
N VAL A 24 -16.09 1.08 -4.68
CA VAL A 24 -16.56 1.82 -5.86
C VAL A 24 -17.54 1.03 -6.70
N TYR A 25 -17.60 -0.30 -6.49
CA TYR A 25 -18.55 -1.18 -7.14
C TYR A 25 -18.87 -2.36 -6.25
N ASN A 26 -20.15 -2.66 -6.11
CA ASN A 26 -20.63 -3.84 -5.39
C ASN A 26 -21.98 -4.26 -5.96
N LYS A 27 -21.95 -5.28 -6.82
CA LYS A 27 -23.15 -5.78 -7.49
C LYS A 27 -22.97 -7.22 -7.95
N ASP A 28 -24.01 -8.03 -7.77
CA ASP A 28 -24.10 -9.42 -8.24
C ASP A 28 -22.91 -10.29 -7.79
N GLY A 29 -22.53 -10.18 -6.51
CA GLY A 29 -21.40 -10.92 -5.94
C GLY A 29 -20.02 -10.43 -6.38
N ASN A 30 -19.94 -9.34 -7.16
CA ASN A 30 -18.69 -8.72 -7.57
C ASN A 30 -18.47 -7.43 -6.78
N LYS A 31 -17.31 -7.32 -6.15
CA LYS A 31 -16.89 -6.15 -5.39
C LYS A 31 -15.57 -5.62 -5.93
N LEU A 32 -15.46 -4.29 -6.04
CA LEU A 32 -14.23 -3.60 -6.38
C LEU A 32 -13.99 -2.48 -5.38
N ASP A 33 -12.88 -2.62 -4.66
CA ASP A 33 -12.36 -1.61 -3.75
C ASP A 33 -11.19 -0.90 -4.41
N LEU A 34 -11.25 0.42 -4.49
CA LEU A 34 -10.13 1.27 -4.88
C LEU A 34 -9.49 1.85 -3.63
N TYR A 35 -8.17 1.76 -3.53
CA TYR A 35 -7.45 2.27 -2.37
C TYR A 35 -6.11 2.89 -2.77
N GLY A 36 -5.54 3.68 -1.88
CA GLY A 36 -4.28 4.34 -2.15
C GLY A 36 -3.89 5.30 -1.04
N LYS A 37 -2.78 5.99 -1.25
CA LYS A 37 -2.33 7.08 -0.39
C LYS A 37 -1.45 8.04 -1.17
N VAL A 38 -1.37 9.28 -0.69
CA VAL A 38 -0.38 10.27 -1.13
C VAL A 38 0.41 10.68 0.10
N THR A 39 1.72 10.48 0.07
CA THR A 39 2.61 10.76 1.20
C THR A 39 3.61 11.83 0.78
N ALA A 40 3.47 13.02 1.36
CA ALA A 40 4.50 14.07 1.29
C ALA A 40 5.61 13.75 2.29
N LEU A 41 6.83 13.53 1.79
CA LEU A 41 7.95 13.06 2.60
C LEU A 41 9.24 13.75 2.19
N ARG A 42 10.04 14.18 3.17
CA ARG A 42 11.38 14.72 2.93
C ARG A 42 12.35 14.12 3.93
N TYR A 43 13.47 13.63 3.42
CA TYR A 43 14.60 13.20 4.26
C TYR A 43 15.55 14.36 4.49
N PHE A 44 16.04 14.45 5.73
CA PHE A 44 17.09 15.36 6.15
C PHE A 44 18.27 14.52 6.65
N THR A 45 19.34 14.45 5.88
CA THR A 45 20.51 13.62 6.20
C THR A 45 21.80 14.22 5.62
N ASP A 46 22.94 13.89 6.24
CA ASP A 46 24.25 14.29 5.73
C ASP A 46 24.67 13.50 4.48
N ASP A 47 24.04 12.33 4.20
CA ASP A 47 24.24 11.62 2.93
C ASP A 47 23.46 12.31 1.80
N LYS A 48 24.18 13.06 0.96
CA LYS A 48 23.64 13.83 -0.16
C LYS A 48 22.89 12.99 -1.20
N ARG A 49 23.06 11.67 -1.23
CA ARG A 49 22.34 10.78 -2.16
C ARG A 49 20.91 10.53 -1.69
N ASP A 50 20.68 10.58 -0.39
CA ASP A 50 19.39 10.29 0.24
C ASP A 50 18.68 11.54 0.75
N ASP A 51 19.39 12.65 1.02
CA ASP A 51 18.77 13.94 1.34
C ASP A 51 17.87 14.43 0.21
N GLY A 52 16.68 14.91 0.56
CA GLY A 52 15.78 15.50 -0.40
C GLY A 52 14.35 14.99 -0.33
N ASP A 53 13.58 15.38 -1.33
CA ASP A 53 12.18 14.97 -1.49
C ASP A 53 12.10 13.47 -1.77
N LYS A 54 11.18 12.80 -1.05
CA LYS A 54 10.84 11.38 -1.19
C LYS A 54 9.34 11.20 -1.39
N THR A 55 8.62 12.26 -1.75
CA THR A 55 7.17 12.23 -1.99
C THR A 55 6.78 11.11 -2.94
N TYR A 56 5.74 10.37 -2.58
CA TYR A 56 5.22 9.28 -3.38
C TYR A 56 3.71 9.13 -3.22
N ALA A 57 3.09 8.50 -4.21
CA ALA A 57 1.70 8.09 -4.16
C ALA A 57 1.61 6.59 -4.43
N ARG A 58 0.63 5.93 -3.82
CA ARG A 58 0.26 4.55 -4.14
C ARG A 58 -1.19 4.51 -4.55
N LEU A 59 -1.47 3.74 -5.59
CA LEU A 59 -2.84 3.42 -6.00
C LEU A 59 -2.91 1.93 -6.23
N GLY A 60 -3.98 1.33 -5.75
CA GLY A 60 -4.27 -0.07 -5.98
C GLY A 60 -5.76 -0.33 -5.96
N PHE A 61 -6.12 -1.52 -6.41
CA PHE A 61 -7.48 -2.02 -6.28
C PHE A 61 -7.48 -3.46 -5.81
N LYS A 62 -8.55 -3.83 -5.12
CA LYS A 62 -8.88 -5.20 -4.75
C LYS A 62 -10.22 -5.54 -5.37
N GLY A 63 -10.24 -6.56 -6.21
CA GLY A 63 -11.44 -7.10 -6.82
C GLY A 63 -11.77 -8.45 -6.22
N GLU A 64 -13.04 -8.70 -5.94
CA GLU A 64 -13.56 -9.99 -5.51
C GLU A 64 -14.78 -10.37 -6.35
N THR A 65 -14.91 -11.64 -6.68
CA THR A 65 -16.06 -12.20 -7.40
C THR A 65 -16.48 -13.50 -6.72
N GLN A 66 -17.72 -13.56 -6.24
CA GLN A 66 -18.29 -14.76 -5.70
C GLN A 66 -18.63 -15.71 -6.86
N ILE A 67 -17.95 -16.86 -6.90
CA ILE A 67 -18.17 -17.87 -7.95
C ILE A 67 -19.31 -18.80 -7.53
N ASN A 68 -19.29 -19.24 -6.27
CA ASN A 68 -20.37 -20.00 -5.63
C ASN A 68 -20.29 -19.85 -4.10
N ASP A 69 -21.09 -20.61 -3.35
CA ASP A 69 -21.16 -20.55 -1.88
C ASP A 69 -19.84 -20.93 -1.17
N GLN A 70 -18.92 -21.62 -1.87
CA GLN A 70 -17.68 -22.14 -1.30
C GLN A 70 -16.42 -21.51 -1.90
N MET A 71 -16.54 -20.73 -2.98
CA MET A 71 -15.40 -20.25 -3.75
C MET A 71 -15.55 -18.79 -4.17
N ILE A 72 -14.53 -18.00 -3.85
CA ILE A 72 -14.41 -16.58 -4.21
C ILE A 72 -13.12 -16.41 -5.01
N GLY A 73 -13.24 -15.83 -6.20
CA GLY A 73 -12.08 -15.32 -6.94
C GLY A 73 -11.70 -13.94 -6.45
N PHE A 74 -10.42 -13.66 -6.35
CA PHE A 74 -9.94 -12.33 -5.98
C PHE A 74 -8.71 -11.93 -6.80
N GLY A 75 -8.52 -10.62 -6.91
CA GLY A 75 -7.39 -10.01 -7.59
C GLY A 75 -6.95 -8.74 -6.87
N HIS A 76 -5.64 -8.52 -6.86
CA HIS A 76 -5.05 -7.37 -6.18
C HIS A 76 -3.91 -6.80 -7.03
N TRP A 77 -3.97 -5.49 -7.25
CA TRP A 77 -2.91 -4.74 -7.89
C TRP A 77 -2.59 -3.48 -7.11
N GLU A 78 -1.31 -3.18 -6.94
CA GLU A 78 -0.82 -1.95 -6.30
C GLU A 78 0.37 -1.39 -7.09
N TYR A 79 0.32 -0.10 -7.38
CA TYR A 79 1.37 0.64 -8.06
C TYR A 79 1.89 1.79 -7.20
N ASP A 80 3.21 1.97 -7.21
CA ASP A 80 3.95 2.99 -6.48
C ASP A 80 4.47 4.05 -7.47
N PHE A 81 3.99 5.28 -7.32
CA PHE A 81 4.36 6.45 -8.11
C PHE A 81 5.34 7.31 -7.32
N LYS A 82 6.52 7.58 -7.89
CA LYS A 82 7.50 8.50 -7.30
C LYS A 82 7.17 9.93 -7.74
N GLY A 83 6.79 10.74 -6.76
CA GLY A 83 6.36 12.13 -6.95
C GLY A 83 7.50 13.15 -6.87
N TYR A 84 8.71 12.72 -6.53
CA TYR A 84 9.88 13.59 -6.40
C TYR A 84 10.69 13.74 -7.71
N ASN A 85 10.34 13.01 -8.77
CA ASN A 85 10.99 13.16 -10.08
C ASN A 85 10.42 14.38 -10.82
N ASP A 86 11.26 15.04 -11.62
CA ASP A 86 10.80 16.00 -12.60
C ASP A 86 10.12 15.30 -13.81
N GLU A 87 9.40 16.06 -14.63
CA GLU A 87 8.66 15.52 -15.77
C GLU A 87 9.57 14.84 -16.80
N ALA A 88 10.82 15.29 -16.93
CA ALA A 88 11.82 14.69 -17.82
C ALA A 88 12.27 13.29 -17.34
N ASN A 89 12.35 13.06 -16.02
CA ASN A 89 12.66 11.74 -15.45
C ASN A 89 11.40 10.89 -15.18
N GLY A 90 10.20 11.45 -15.39
CA GLY A 90 8.93 10.75 -15.56
C GLY A 90 8.71 9.61 -14.57
N SER A 91 8.69 8.37 -15.08
CA SER A 91 8.34 7.16 -14.31
C SER A 91 9.52 6.46 -13.63
N ARG A 92 10.68 7.11 -13.52
CA ARG A 92 11.88 6.49 -12.96
C ARG A 92 11.65 6.05 -11.50
N GLY A 93 11.85 4.77 -11.24
CA GLY A 93 11.68 4.20 -9.90
C GLY A 93 10.22 3.89 -9.51
N ASN A 94 9.25 4.18 -10.39
CA ASN A 94 7.90 3.67 -10.23
C ASN A 94 7.92 2.14 -10.35
N LYS A 95 7.05 1.46 -9.61
CA LYS A 95 7.01 0.00 -9.60
C LYS A 95 5.63 -0.54 -9.28
N THR A 96 5.31 -1.67 -9.90
CA THR A 96 4.22 -2.53 -9.45
C THR A 96 4.66 -3.22 -8.16
N ARG A 97 4.00 -2.92 -7.05
CA ARG A 97 4.31 -3.49 -5.73
C ARG A 97 3.66 -4.85 -5.55
N LEU A 98 2.37 -4.94 -5.89
CA LEU A 98 1.57 -6.15 -5.83
C LEU A 98 0.84 -6.34 -7.16
N ALA A 99 0.79 -7.58 -7.64
CA ALA A 99 0.04 -7.97 -8.83
C ALA A 99 -0.18 -9.47 -8.78
N TYR A 100 -1.31 -9.88 -8.20
CA TYR A 100 -1.65 -11.29 -8.07
C TYR A 100 -3.16 -11.50 -8.20
N ALA A 101 -3.51 -12.73 -8.52
CA ALA A 101 -4.88 -13.20 -8.51
C ALA A 101 -4.92 -14.58 -7.85
N GLY A 102 -6.06 -14.92 -7.27
CA GLY A 102 -6.20 -16.15 -6.52
C GLY A 102 -7.64 -16.60 -6.34
N LEU A 103 -7.76 -17.76 -5.71
CA LEU A 103 -9.01 -18.37 -5.32
C LEU A 103 -8.98 -18.62 -3.82
N LYS A 104 -10.06 -18.20 -3.16
CA LYS A 104 -10.34 -18.55 -1.77
C LYS A 104 -11.40 -19.65 -1.76
N ILE A 105 -11.09 -20.75 -1.11
CA ILE A 105 -11.93 -21.95 -1.05
C ILE A 105 -12.31 -22.18 0.41
N SER A 106 -13.46 -21.63 0.82
CA SER A 106 -14.08 -21.75 2.16
C SER A 106 -13.09 -22.12 3.29
N GLU A 107 -13.16 -23.35 3.81
CA GLU A 107 -12.34 -23.85 4.93
C GLU A 107 -10.93 -24.34 4.51
N PHE A 108 -10.67 -24.48 3.21
CA PHE A 108 -9.40 -24.97 2.67
C PHE A 108 -8.36 -23.87 2.46
N GLY A 109 -8.70 -22.61 2.76
CA GLY A 109 -7.80 -21.46 2.67
C GLY A 109 -7.83 -20.78 1.31
N SER A 110 -6.69 -20.25 0.88
CA SER A 110 -6.56 -19.54 -0.39
C SER A 110 -5.27 -19.90 -1.11
N LEU A 111 -5.31 -19.85 -2.44
CA LEU A 111 -4.15 -19.98 -3.31
C LEU A 111 -4.13 -18.80 -4.28
N ASP A 112 -3.01 -18.11 -4.36
CA ASP A 112 -2.76 -17.02 -5.29
C ASP A 112 -1.44 -17.19 -6.04
N TYR A 113 -1.38 -16.57 -7.22
CA TYR A 113 -0.22 -16.56 -8.07
C TYR A 113 0.05 -15.16 -8.61
N GLY A 114 1.31 -14.76 -8.58
CA GLY A 114 1.79 -13.47 -9.03
C GLY A 114 2.76 -12.84 -8.04
N ARG A 115 2.90 -11.53 -8.11
CA ARG A 115 3.73 -10.75 -7.19
C ARG A 115 2.94 -10.44 -5.92
N ASN A 116 3.13 -11.27 -4.90
CA ASN A 116 2.56 -11.09 -3.56
C ASN A 116 3.68 -11.06 -2.49
N TYR A 117 3.33 -10.71 -1.25
CA TYR A 117 4.24 -10.86 -0.11
C TYR A 117 4.55 -12.34 0.12
N GLY A 118 5.81 -12.65 0.43
CA GLY A 118 6.23 -14.01 0.78
C GLY A 118 5.90 -14.35 2.23
N VAL A 119 5.80 -15.64 2.53
CA VAL A 119 5.41 -16.17 3.86
C VAL A 119 6.28 -15.68 5.03
N GLY A 120 7.54 -15.27 4.77
CA GLY A 120 8.40 -14.68 5.81
C GLY A 120 7.91 -13.31 6.31
N TYR A 121 7.20 -12.57 5.45
CA TYR A 121 6.65 -11.27 5.80
C TYR A 121 5.43 -11.37 6.74
N ASP A 122 4.79 -12.54 6.82
CA ASP A 122 3.68 -12.77 7.76
C ASP A 122 4.12 -12.50 9.21
N ILE A 123 5.35 -12.88 9.56
CA ILE A 123 5.94 -12.61 10.88
C ILE A 123 6.61 -11.23 10.90
N GLY A 124 7.34 -10.85 9.84
CA GLY A 124 8.05 -9.57 9.77
C GLY A 124 7.14 -8.35 9.90
N SER A 125 5.92 -8.46 9.37
CA SER A 125 4.90 -7.42 9.45
C SER A 125 4.52 -7.06 10.88
N TRP A 126 4.69 -7.94 11.87
CA TRP A 126 4.35 -7.65 13.27
C TRP A 126 5.23 -6.56 13.86
N THR A 127 6.46 -6.44 13.38
CA THR A 127 7.42 -5.43 13.84
C THR A 127 7.54 -4.23 12.91
N ASP A 128 6.98 -4.33 11.70
CA ASP A 128 7.02 -3.28 10.68
C ASP A 128 5.90 -2.24 10.86
N MET A 129 5.87 -1.64 12.05
CA MET A 129 4.85 -0.68 12.51
C MET A 129 5.42 0.72 12.74
N LEU A 130 6.60 0.97 12.19
CA LEU A 130 7.34 2.22 12.34
C LEU A 130 6.79 3.31 11.40
N PRO A 131 7.03 4.59 11.70
CA PRO A 131 6.48 5.68 10.89
C PRO A 131 6.98 5.80 9.45
N GLU A 132 8.18 5.29 9.13
CA GLU A 132 8.78 5.40 7.78
C GLU A 132 9.85 4.32 7.51
N PHE A 133 10.81 4.16 8.42
CA PHE A 133 11.85 3.14 8.28
C PHE A 133 11.35 1.79 8.76
N GLY A 134 11.86 0.68 8.23
CA GLY A 134 11.35 -0.64 8.60
C GLY A 134 11.90 -1.76 7.73
N GLY A 135 11.24 -2.92 7.80
CA GLY A 135 11.62 -4.11 7.04
C GLY A 135 10.92 -4.15 5.70
N ASP A 136 11.63 -3.76 4.64
CA ASP A 136 11.19 -3.89 3.23
C ASP A 136 11.54 -5.25 2.62
#